data_AF-A0A7C3P459-F1
#
_entry.id   AF-A0A7C3P459-F1
#
_cell.length_a   1.000
_cell.length_b   1.000
_cell.length_c   1.000
_cell.angle_alpha   90.00
_cell.angle_beta   90.00
_cell.angle_gamma   90.00
#
_symmetry.space_group_name_H-M   'P 1'
#
loop_
_entity.id
_entity.type
_entity.pdbx_description
1 polymer ?
#
loop_
_entity_poly.entity_id
_entity_poly.type
_entity_poly.pdbx_seq_one_letter_code
_entity_poly.pdbx_strand_id
1 'polypeptide(L)'
;MVTADLLELDDSNLEPLPLDGMEVARVLIHEGGPPHSQVRFNGREYRYARSFPIKGHGASLPRFIREQLGAGKTPLVLERPDRFYVYLDV
;
A
#
# COMPACT_ATOMS: atom_id res chain seq x y z
N MET A 1 2.44 -21.09 -17.56
CA MET A 1 3.16 -20.86 -16.28
C MET A 1 2.69 -19.52 -15.75
N VAL A 2 2.01 -19.51 -14.61
CA VAL A 2 1.68 -18.25 -13.92
C VAL A 2 2.89 -17.94 -13.06
N THR A 3 3.74 -17.02 -13.52
CA THR A 3 4.78 -16.44 -12.68
C THR A 3 4.05 -15.71 -11.57
N ALA A 4 4.19 -16.17 -10.32
CA ALA A 4 3.59 -15.49 -9.18
C ALA A 4 4.23 -14.09 -9.08
N ASP A 5 3.44 -13.07 -9.38
CA ASP A 5 3.84 -11.67 -9.35
C ASP A 5 3.77 -11.16 -7.90
N LEU A 6 4.76 -11.59 -7.12
CA LEU A 6 4.95 -11.33 -5.69
C LEU A 6 6.19 -10.47 -5.48
N LEU A 7 6.04 -9.39 -4.70
CA LEU A 7 7.16 -8.62 -4.17
C LEU A 7 7.28 -8.83 -2.67
N GLU A 8 8.45 -9.26 -2.21
CA GLU A 8 8.77 -9.33 -0.78
C GLU A 8 9.36 -7.99 -0.33
N LEU A 9 8.82 -7.46 0.75
CA LEU A 9 9.16 -6.16 1.31
C LEU A 9 9.74 -6.36 2.70
N ASP A 10 10.84 -5.66 2.96
CA ASP A 10 11.47 -5.55 4.26
C ASP A 10 11.13 -4.21 4.95
N ASP A 11 11.44 -4.15 6.24
CA ASP A 11 11.19 -3.04 7.14
C ASP A 11 12.16 -1.85 6.96
N SER A 12 13.19 -1.96 6.10
CA SER A 12 14.21 -0.91 5.95
C SER A 12 13.67 0.41 5.41
N ASN A 13 12.53 0.37 4.70
CA ASN A 13 11.88 1.55 4.11
C ASN A 13 10.48 1.80 4.69
N LEU A 14 10.17 1.20 5.84
CA LEU A 14 8.88 1.40 6.51
C LEU A 14 8.86 2.76 7.20
N GLU A 15 7.91 3.59 6.78
CA GLU A 15 7.63 4.88 7.41
C GLU A 15 6.13 4.99 7.72
N PRO A 16 5.74 5.66 8.81
CA PRO A 16 4.34 5.99 9.04
C PRO A 16 3.89 7.06 8.03
N LEU A 17 2.79 6.81 7.34
CA LEU A 17 2.10 7.80 6.51
C LEU A 17 0.94 8.40 7.29
N PRO A 18 1.04 9.67 7.73
CA PRO A 18 -0.07 10.36 8.39
C PRO A 18 -1.16 10.67 7.37
N LEU A 19 -2.35 10.11 7.57
CA LEU A 19 -3.54 10.35 6.76
C LEU A 19 -4.71 10.75 7.65
N ASP A 20 -5.06 12.04 7.67
CA ASP A 20 -6.27 12.56 8.31
C ASP A 20 -6.48 12.04 9.74
N GLY A 21 -5.43 12.15 10.57
CA GLY A 21 -5.40 11.70 11.97
C GLY A 21 -5.13 10.20 12.17
N MET A 22 -4.84 9.44 11.12
CA MET A 22 -4.49 8.02 11.17
C MET A 22 -3.03 7.82 10.76
N GLU A 23 -2.40 6.77 11.27
CA GLU A 23 -1.08 6.33 10.82
C GLU A 23 -1.21 5.01 10.06
N VAL A 24 -0.68 4.98 8.84
CA VAL A 24 -0.67 3.78 8.00
C VAL A 24 0.77 3.38 7.71
N ALA A 25 1.05 2.08 7.68
CA ALA A 25 2.31 1.56 7.20
C ALA A 25 2.53 1.97 5.74
N ARG A 26 3.56 2.77 5.50
CA ARG A 26 4.03 3.13 4.15
C ARG A 26 5.39 2.53 3.90
N VAL A 27 5.58 1.95 2.72
CA VAL A 27 6.89 1.55 2.22
C VAL A 27 7.21 2.37 0.98
N LEU A 28 8.37 3.03 0.98
CA LEU A 28 8.85 3.78 -0.17
C LEU A 28 9.54 2.84 -1.16
N ILE A 29 9.14 2.86 -2.43
CA ILE A 29 9.75 2.05 -3.49
C ILE A 29 10.25 2.95 -4.61
N HIS A 30 11.56 2.89 -4.87
CA HIS A 30 12.20 3.64 -5.94
C HIS A 30 12.20 2.93 -7.30
N GLU A 31 11.92 1.62 -7.33
CA GLU A 31 11.85 0.86 -8.58
C GLU A 31 10.60 1.20 -9.40
N GLY A 32 10.83 1.46 -10.69
CA GLY A 32 9.78 1.66 -11.69
C GLY A 32 9.26 0.34 -12.26
N GLY A 33 7.99 0.31 -12.67
CA GLY A 33 7.36 -0.87 -13.27
C GLY A 33 5.85 -0.93 -12.96
N PRO A 34 5.11 -1.91 -13.50
CA PRO A 34 3.74 -2.17 -13.05
C PRO A 34 3.73 -2.52 -11.55
N PRO A 35 2.61 -2.27 -10.83
CA PRO A 35 2.48 -2.72 -9.45
C PRO A 35 2.38 -4.24 -9.41
N HIS A 36 3.05 -4.85 -8.43
CA HIS A 36 2.90 -6.28 -8.18
C HIS A 36 1.49 -6.57 -7.68
N SER A 37 0.90 -7.67 -8.14
CA SER A 37 -0.44 -8.11 -7.72
C SER A 37 -0.50 -8.55 -6.25
N GLN A 38 0.63 -9.03 -5.72
CA GLN A 38 0.79 -9.49 -4.35
C GLN A 38 2.06 -8.91 -3.75
N VAL A 39 1.99 -8.61 -2.46
CA VAL A 39 3.17 -8.25 -1.67
C VAL A 39 3.18 -8.99 -0.35
N ARG A 40 4.37 -9.35 0.11
CA ARG A 40 4.57 -9.93 1.45
C ARG A 40 5.38 -8.95 2.28
N PHE A 41 4.86 -8.59 3.44
CA PHE A 41 5.49 -7.67 4.37
C PHE A 41 5.40 -8.23 5.79
N ASN A 42 6.54 -8.35 6.49
CA ASN A 42 6.62 -8.95 7.83
C ASN A 42 5.93 -10.33 7.93
N GLY A 43 6.10 -11.18 6.92
CA GLY A 43 5.48 -12.51 6.85
C GLY A 43 3.96 -12.51 6.64
N ARG A 44 3.33 -11.34 6.49
CA ARG A 44 1.91 -11.20 6.11
C ARG A 44 1.80 -10.99 4.61
N GLU A 45 0.81 -11.63 4.01
CA GLU A 45 0.48 -11.45 2.61
C GLU A 45 -0.56 -10.35 2.44
N TYR A 46 -0.37 -9.55 1.40
CA TYR A 46 -1.29 -8.51 1.01
C TYR A 46 -1.55 -8.59 -0.50
N ARG A 47 -2.76 -8.23 -0.90
CA ARG A 47 -3.17 -8.17 -2.31
C ARG A 47 -3.43 -6.74 -2.73
N TYR A 48 -3.06 -6.43 -3.97
CA TYR A 48 -3.33 -5.14 -4.56
C TYR A 48 -4.83 -4.85 -4.56
N ALA A 49 -5.22 -3.71 -4.01
CA ALA A 49 -6.60 -3.27 -3.97
C ALA A 49 -6.87 -2.12 -4.96
N ARG A 50 -6.09 -1.03 -4.86
CA ARG A 50 -6.28 0.17 -5.70
C ARG A 50 -5.06 1.08 -5.63
N SER A 51 -4.93 2.00 -6.60
CA SER A 51 -3.95 3.10 -6.55
C SER A 51 -4.58 4.49 -6.62
N PHE A 52 -3.87 5.47 -6.06
CA PHE A 52 -4.24 6.88 -5.98
C PHE A 52 -3.10 7.75 -6.49
N PRO A 53 -3.36 8.88 -7.18
CA PRO A 53 -2.31 9.80 -7.61
C PRO A 53 -1.70 10.55 -6.42
N ILE A 54 -0.38 10.82 -6.43
CA ILE A 54 0.23 11.64 -5.36
C ILE A 54 -0.34 13.05 -5.32
N LYS A 55 -0.71 13.63 -6.45
CA LYS A 55 -1.37 14.94 -6.50
C LYS A 55 -2.88 14.77 -6.61
N GLY A 56 -3.64 15.41 -5.72
CA GLY A 56 -5.11 15.45 -5.78
C GLY A 56 -5.85 14.31 -5.06
N HIS A 57 -5.16 13.42 -4.32
CA HIS A 57 -5.79 12.35 -3.52
C HIS A 57 -6.39 12.82 -2.19
N GLY A 58 -6.37 14.13 -1.90
CA GLY A 58 -6.47 14.71 -0.55
C GLY A 58 -7.67 14.28 0.30
N ALA A 59 -8.73 13.73 -0.29
CA ALA A 59 -9.84 13.12 0.44
C ALA A 59 -10.05 11.63 0.13
N SER A 60 -9.67 11.16 -1.06
CA SER A 60 -10.02 9.80 -1.52
C SER A 60 -9.17 8.71 -0.88
N LEU A 61 -7.86 8.91 -0.76
CA LEU A 61 -6.97 7.94 -0.13
C LEU A 61 -7.26 7.83 1.38
N PRO A 62 -7.30 8.93 2.17
CA PRO A 62 -7.63 8.84 3.60
C PRO A 62 -8.99 8.19 3.85
N ARG A 63 -10.01 8.54 3.07
CA ARG A 63 -11.34 7.93 3.18
C ARG A 63 -11.30 6.42 2.94
N PHE A 64 -10.65 5.99 1.87
CA PHE A 64 -10.55 4.56 1.55
C PHE A 64 -9.85 3.79 2.66
N ILE A 65 -8.71 4.29 3.15
CA ILE A 65 -7.98 3.68 4.27
C ILE A 65 -8.87 3.54 5.50
N ARG A 66 -9.61 4.61 5.87
CA ARG A 66 -10.52 4.59 7.02
C ARG A 66 -11.60 3.53 6.89
N GLU A 67 -12.19 3.40 5.70
CA GLU A 67 -13.21 2.38 5.42
C GLU A 67 -12.64 0.97 5.59
N GLN A 68 -11.40 0.72 5.14
CA GLN A 68 -10.75 -0.59 5.28
C GLN A 68 -10.38 -0.89 6.75
N LEU A 69 -9.83 0.08 7.47
CA LEU A 69 -9.56 -0.05 8.90
C LEU A 69 -10.85 -0.34 9.70
N GLY A 70 -11.95 0.35 9.37
CA GLY A 70 -13.26 0.11 9.97
C GLY A 70 -13.84 -1.27 9.64
N ALA A 71 -13.42 -1.88 8.52
CA ALA A 71 -13.76 -3.25 8.15
C ALA A 71 -12.84 -4.31 8.79
N GLY A 72 -11.91 -3.91 9.66
CA GLY A 72 -10.96 -4.80 10.32
C GLY A 72 -9.80 -5.25 9.44
N LYS A 73 -9.57 -4.58 8.30
CA LYS A 73 -8.43 -4.82 7.42
C LYS A 73 -7.21 -4.01 7.88
N THR A 74 -6.03 -4.49 7.51
CA THR A 74 -4.76 -3.81 7.74
C THR A 74 -4.21 -3.31 6.39
N PRO A 75 -4.38 -2.03 6.04
CA PRO A 75 -3.84 -1.50 4.80
C PRO A 75 -2.32 -1.35 4.85
N LEU A 76 -1.66 -1.69 3.74
CA LEU A 76 -0.27 -1.38 3.47
C LEU A 76 -0.22 -0.44 2.25
N VAL A 77 0.53 0.66 2.37
CA VAL A 77 0.66 1.63 1.28
C VAL A 77 2.07 1.58 0.71
N LEU A 78 2.18 1.37 -0.60
CA LEU A 78 3.43 1.57 -1.33
C LEU A 78 3.41 2.94 -1.98
N GLU A 79 4.39 3.77 -1.65
CA GLU A 79 4.59 5.04 -2.33
C GLU A 79 5.62 4.88 -3.44
N ARG A 80 5.21 5.25 -4.65
CA ARG A 80 6.08 5.39 -5.83
C ARG A 80 6.03 6.85 -6.32
N PRO A 81 6.97 7.30 -7.17
CA PRO A 81 7.09 8.72 -7.54
C PRO A 81 5.83 9.39 -8.12
N ASP A 82 4.90 8.62 -8.67
CA ASP A 82 3.66 9.11 -9.29
C ASP A 82 2.38 8.77 -8.49
N ARG A 83 2.38 7.67 -7.70
CA ARG A 83 1.17 7.09 -7.13
C ARG A 83 1.41 6.38 -5.79
N PHE A 84 0.34 6.38 -4.98
CA PHE A 84 0.16 5.47 -3.85
C PHE A 84 -0.54 4.21 -4.32
N TYR A 85 -0.01 3.04 -3.97
CA TYR A 85 -0.63 1.74 -4.21
C TYR A 85 -1.04 1.15 -2.87
N VAL A 86 -2.32 0.83 -2.72
CA VAL A 86 -2.87 0.27 -1.49
C VAL A 86 -3.05 -1.23 -1.63
N TYR A 87 -2.54 -1.94 -0.64
CA TYR A 87 -2.61 -3.38 -0.49
C TYR A 87 -3.37 -3.72 0.78
N LEU A 88 -4.16 -4.79 0.74
CA LEU A 88 -4.96 -5.26 1.88
C LEU A 88 -4.56 -6.66 2.27
N ASP A 89 -4.57 -6.92 3.57
CA ASP A 89 -4.31 -8.23 4.13
C ASP A 89 -5.37 -9.26 3.67
N VAL A 90 -4.86 -10.42 3.28
CA VAL A 90 -5.67 -11.59 2.88
C VAL A 90 -6.11 -12.41 4.07
#